data_AF-A0A354UC69-F1
#
_entry.id   AF-A0A354UC69-F1
#
_cell.length_a   1.000
_cell.length_b   1.000
_cell.length_c   1.000
_cell.angle_alpha   90.00
_cell.angle_beta   90.00
_cell.angle_gamma   90.00
#
_symmetry.space_group_name_H-M   'P 1'
#
loop_
_entity.id
_entity.type
_entity.pdbx_description
1 polymer ?
#
loop_
_entity_poly.entity_id
_entity_poly.type
_entity_poly.pdbx_seq_one_letter_code
_entity_poly.pdbx_strand_id
1 'polypeptide(L)' 'MEDKIYFCIDMKCFFASVECAERGLNPFETNLVVADESRGQGAICLA' A
#
# COMPACT_ATOMS: atom_id res chain seq x y z
N MET A 1 -14.77 -1.11 -36.13
CA MET A 1 -14.39 -0.49 -34.85
C MET A 1 -13.29 -1.37 -34.28
N GLU A 2 -12.12 -0.82 -34.01
CA GLU A 2 -11.07 -1.59 -33.32
C GLU A 2 -11.45 -1.79 -31.85
N ASP A 3 -11.13 -2.98 -31.33
CA ASP A 3 -11.36 -3.31 -29.92
C ASP A 3 -10.41 -2.50 -29.03
N LYS A 4 -10.97 -1.79 -28.05
CA LYS A 4 -10.20 -1.05 -27.06
C LYS A 4 -9.88 -1.96 -25.88
N ILE A 5 -8.60 -2.09 -25.57
CA ILE A 5 -8.11 -2.85 -24.41
C ILE A 5 -7.78 -1.86 -23.29
N TYR A 6 -8.28 -2.15 -22.09
CA TYR A 6 -8.01 -1.38 -20.88
C TYR A 6 -7.41 -2.28 -19.82
N PHE A 7 -6.35 -1.80 -19.17
CA PHE A 7 -5.72 -2.48 -18.04
C PHE A 7 -5.89 -1.63 -16.78
N CYS A 8 -6.38 -2.25 -15.71
CA CYS A 8 -6.39 -1.67 -14.38
C CYS A 8 -5.23 -2.28 -13.59
N ILE A 9 -4.31 -1.43 -13.14
CA ILE A 9 -3.14 -1.83 -12.37
C ILE A 9 -3.24 -1.14 -11.02
N ASP A 10 -3.18 -1.93 -9.96
CA ASP A 10 -3.22 -1.47 -8.58
C ASP A 10 -2.04 -2.06 -7.80
N MET A 11 -1.48 -1.27 -6.89
CA MET A 11 -0.38 -1.71 -6.02
C MET A 11 -0.95 -2.21 -4.71
N LYS A 12 -0.88 -3.53 -4.52
CA LYS A 12 -1.24 -4.18 -3.26
C LYS A 12 -0.37 -3.61 -2.15
N CYS A 13 -1.02 -3.22 -1.06
CA CYS A 13 -0.35 -2.79 0.15
C CYS A 13 0.66 -1.64 -0.05
N PHE A 14 0.27 -0.61 -0.81
CA PHE A 14 1.18 0.44 -1.29
C PHE A 14 1.96 1.13 -0.17
N PHE A 15 1.27 1.66 0.85
CA PHE A 15 1.95 2.40 1.92
C PHE A 15 2.86 1.50 2.77
N ALA A 16 2.41 0.27 3.08
CA ALA A 16 3.25 -0.66 3.81
C ALA A 16 4.49 -1.10 3.01
N SER A 17 4.34 -1.27 1.69
CA SER A 17 5.44 -1.65 0.80
C SER A 17 6.48 -0.53 0.65
N VAL A 18 6.03 0.72 0.50
CA VAL A 18 6.92 1.89 0.45
C VAL A 18 7.66 2.04 1.78
N GLU A 19 6.97 1.93 2.91
CA GLU A 19 7.60 2.08 4.23
C GLU A 19 8.60 0.95 4.53
N CYS A 20 8.31 -0.27 4.08
CA CYS A 20 9.29 -1.36 4.14
C CYS A 20 10.55 -1.03 3.32
N ALA A 21 10.37 -0.55 2.08
CA ALA A 21 11.49 -0.19 1.21
C ALA A 21 12.36 0.94 1.80
N GLU A 22 11.73 2.02 2.27
CA GLU A 22 12.41 3.16 2.91
C GLU A 22 13.19 2.72 4.17
N ARG A 23 12.67 1.76 4.93
CA ARG A 23 13.31 1.21 6.14
C ARG A 23 14.27 0.05 5.86
N GLY A 24 14.42 -0.40 4.61
CA GLY A 24 15.24 -1.56 4.25
C GLY A 24 14.71 -2.90 4.78
N LEU A 25 13.40 -3.00 5.01
CA LEU A 25 12.71 -4.21 5.48
C LEU A 25 12.17 -5.02 4.30
N ASN A 26 12.07 -6.34 4.47
CA ASN A 26 11.45 -7.20 3.47
C ASN A 26 9.92 -7.12 3.57
N PRO A 27 9.20 -6.58 2.55
CA PRO A 27 7.74 -6.44 2.60
C PRO A 27 6.97 -7.77 2.56
N PHE A 28 7.63 -8.88 2.21
CA PHE A 28 7.01 -10.21 2.20
C PHE A 28 7.11 -10.95 3.52
N GLU A 29 7.95 -10.49 4.44
CA GLU A 29 8.20 -11.13 5.74
C GLU A 29 7.84 -10.23 6.92
N THR A 30 7.80 -8.92 6.70
CA THR A 30 7.65 -7.93 7.77
C THR A 30 6.20 -7.55 7.97
N ASN A 31 5.66 -7.81 9.17
CA ASN A 31 4.36 -7.28 9.57
C ASN A 31 4.47 -5.79 9.88
N LEU A 32 3.90 -4.95 9.03
CA LEU A 32 3.95 -3.49 9.13
C LEU A 32 2.58 -2.88 8.81
N VAL A 33 2.18 -1.85 9.56
CA VAL A 33 0.97 -1.04 9.33
C VAL A 33 1.36 0.43 9.29
N VAL A 34 0.76 1.18 8.38
CA VAL A 34 0.90 2.64 8.30
C VAL A 34 -0.38 3.29 8.83
N ALA A 35 -0.24 4.15 9.83
CA ALA A 35 -1.34 4.87 10.47
C ALA A 35 -1.02 6.36 10.57
N ASP A 36 -2.04 7.20 10.44
CA ASP A 36 -1.95 8.65 10.57
C ASP A 36 -2.54 9.06 11.93
N GLU A 37 -1.68 9.53 12.83
CA GLU A 37 -2.04 9.91 14.20
C GLU A 37 -3.07 11.05 14.26
N SER A 38 -3.18 11.87 13.21
CA SER A 38 -4.13 12.99 13.15
C SER A 38 -5.58 12.55 12.93
N ARG A 39 -5.81 11.32 12.46
CA ARG A 39 -7.14 10.85 12.02
C ARG A 39 -7.95 10.12 13.10
N GLY A 40 -7.42 10.01 14.32
CA GLY A 40 -8.13 9.46 15.48
C GLY A 40 -8.37 7.95 15.43
N GLN A 41 -9.27 7.46 16.28
CA GLN A 41 -9.58 6.03 16.40
C GLN A 41 -10.15 5.46 15.08
N GLY A 42 -9.54 4.40 14.56
CA GLY A 42 -9.96 3.73 13.32
C GLY A 42 -9.19 4.19 12.08
N ALA A 43 -8.21 5.08 12.22
CA ALA A 43 -7.33 5.51 11.14
C ALA A 43 -6.28 4.44 10.75
N ILE A 44 -6.74 3.32 10.21
CA ILE A 44 -5.87 2.43 9.44
C ILE A 44 -5.92 2.92 8.00
N CYS A 45 -4.82 3.52 7.53
CA CYS A 45 -4.63 3.71 6.10
C CYS A 45 -4.37 2.33 5.52
N LEU A 46 -5.27 1.89 4.64
CA LEU A 46 -5.24 0.62 3.89
C LEU A 46 -3.79 0.13 3.73
N ALA A 47 -3.44 -0.87 4.54
CA ALA A 47 -2.09 -1.43 4.59
C ALA A 47 -1.80 -2.21 3.33
#